data_AF-A0AAQ3S5C9-F1
#
_entry.id   AF-A0AAQ3S5C9-F1
#
_cell.length_a   1.000
_cell.length_b   1.000
_cell.length_c   1.000
_cell.angle_alpha   90.00
_cell.angle_beta   90.00
_cell.angle_gamma   90.00
#
_symmetry.space_group_name_H-M   'P 1'
#
loop_
_entity.id
_entity.type
_entity.pdbx_description
1 polymer ?
#
loop_
_entity_poly.entity_id
_entity_poly.type
_entity_poly.pdbx_seq_one_letter_code
_entity_poly.pdbx_strand_id
1 'polypeptide(L)'
;MRLISSSTCFTSLPPCFPSSVTKTTKSSPSASTVLLHSLLEFSMSMSEDPVREWILSEGKATKITKISPVGGGCINLASRYDTDVGSFFVKTNRSIGPSMFEAEALGLGAMYETGTICVPKPYKFGPLPTGGSFIIMEFIQFGASRGFQSELGRKLAEMHKAGKSSKGYGFDVDNTIGSTPQINTWSSDWVQFYGEHRLGYQLKLLLDQFGDRTIYEKDYQRRAFCDSDYADDLDRRRSLTAYIFTLRGQRLVKSMGRLFANVEIEPCLLHGDLWSGNISSNKNGEPVILDPACYYGHSEAEFGMSWCAGFGGSFYDSYFKVMPKQPGFEERRDLYMLYHYLNHYNLFGSGYRSSAMSIIDDYLRLLSA
;
A
#
# COMPACT_ATOMS: atom_id res chain seq x y z
N MET A 1 -8.06 23.77 11.21
CA MET A 1 -9.18 24.01 10.28
C MET A 1 -10.13 22.82 10.43
N ARG A 2 -11.41 23.07 10.72
CA ARG A 2 -12.38 22.10 11.27
C ARG A 2 -13.07 21.22 10.21
N LEU A 3 -13.46 20.00 10.64
CA LEU A 3 -14.52 19.08 10.17
C LEU A 3 -14.23 18.32 8.85
N ILE A 4 -14.55 17.04 8.68
CA ILE A 4 -15.85 16.36 8.89
C ILE A 4 -15.66 14.90 9.37
N SER A 5 -16.42 14.47 10.38
CA SER A 5 -16.62 13.07 10.78
C SER A 5 -17.86 12.49 10.12
N SER A 6 -17.80 11.25 9.62
CA SER A 6 -18.99 10.48 9.27
C SER A 6 -18.90 9.08 9.88
N SER A 7 -19.65 8.91 10.97
CA SER A 7 -20.00 7.65 11.60
C SER A 7 -21.20 7.02 10.90
N THR A 8 -21.14 5.72 10.60
CA THR A 8 -22.33 4.91 10.30
C THR A 8 -22.32 3.64 11.12
N CYS A 9 -23.44 3.47 11.82
CA CYS A 9 -23.77 2.43 12.78
C CYS A 9 -24.39 1.25 12.03
N PHE A 10 -23.93 0.01 12.26
CA PHE A 10 -24.61 -1.20 11.81
C PHE A 10 -25.39 -1.81 12.96
N THR A 11 -26.71 -1.87 12.82
CA THR A 11 -27.65 -2.49 13.74
C THR A 11 -27.70 -4.00 13.53
N SER A 12 -27.60 -4.74 14.64
CA SER A 12 -27.73 -6.19 14.79
C SER A 12 -29.17 -6.69 14.61
N LEU A 13 -29.33 -7.86 13.98
CA LEU A 13 -30.56 -8.67 14.03
C LEU A 13 -30.26 -10.04 14.71
N PRO A 14 -31.22 -10.62 15.45
CA PRO A 14 -30.97 -11.77 16.34
C PRO A 14 -31.30 -13.12 15.67
N PRO A 15 -30.75 -14.26 16.15
CA PRO A 15 -31.18 -15.58 15.73
C PRO A 15 -32.30 -16.14 16.64
N CYS A 16 -33.34 -16.68 16.00
CA CYS A 16 -34.41 -17.46 16.62
C CYS A 16 -33.98 -18.91 16.88
N PHE A 17 -34.24 -19.41 18.09
CA PHE A 17 -34.27 -20.84 18.43
C PHE A 17 -35.72 -21.34 18.48
N PRO A 18 -35.94 -22.64 18.23
CA PRO A 18 -36.98 -23.38 18.94
C PRO A 18 -36.39 -24.52 19.78
N SER A 19 -37.01 -24.70 20.95
CA SER A 19 -36.74 -25.65 22.02
C SER A 19 -37.54 -26.95 21.92
N SER A 20 -37.12 -27.93 22.75
CA SER A 20 -37.86 -29.08 23.33
C SER A 20 -37.54 -30.47 22.73
N VAL A 21 -37.46 -31.61 23.46
CA VAL A 21 -37.51 -31.98 24.89
C VAL A 21 -37.05 -33.46 25.04
N THR A 22 -36.33 -33.75 26.13
CA THR A 22 -36.09 -34.99 26.94
C THR A 22 -35.88 -36.41 26.36
N LYS A 23 -34.87 -37.12 26.90
CA LYS A 23 -35.03 -38.30 27.80
C LYS A 23 -33.71 -38.77 28.44
N THR A 24 -33.82 -39.17 29.71
CA THR A 24 -32.85 -39.83 30.62
C THR A 24 -32.59 -41.30 30.20
N THR A 25 -31.49 -42.01 30.53
CA THR A 25 -31.06 -42.53 31.85
C THR A 25 -29.69 -43.25 31.83
N LYS A 26 -28.89 -43.05 32.91
CA LYS A 26 -28.02 -43.96 33.71
C LYS A 26 -27.12 -45.05 33.06
N SER A 27 -25.81 -45.00 33.37
CA SER A 27 -25.08 -45.97 34.25
C SER A 27 -23.60 -45.58 34.45
N SER A 28 -23.08 -45.84 35.66
CA SER A 28 -21.69 -45.65 36.14
C SER A 28 -20.95 -47.02 36.15
N PRO A 29 -19.61 -47.16 36.36
CA PRO A 29 -18.92 -46.75 37.61
C PRO A 29 -17.44 -46.31 37.55
N SER A 30 -17.03 -45.76 38.70
CA SER A 30 -15.72 -45.76 39.38
C SER A 30 -14.50 -45.05 38.80
N ALA A 31 -14.14 -43.98 39.51
CA ALA A 31 -12.79 -43.46 39.65
C ALA A 31 -11.93 -44.42 40.49
N SER A 32 -10.73 -44.73 40.02
CA SER A 32 -9.45 -44.53 40.74
C SER A 32 -8.34 -45.33 40.10
N THR A 33 -7.17 -44.68 40.06
CA THR A 33 -5.81 -45.23 39.89
C THR A 33 -5.24 -45.16 38.48
N VAL A 34 -4.03 -44.59 38.43
CA VAL A 34 -3.05 -44.59 37.33
C VAL A 34 -3.23 -43.49 36.28
N LEU A 35 -2.70 -42.30 36.58
CA LEU A 35 -1.65 -41.66 35.76
C LEU A 35 -1.12 -40.42 36.49
N LEU A 36 -0.39 -40.71 37.55
CA LEU A 36 0.57 -39.79 38.16
C LEU A 36 1.82 -39.77 37.26
N HIS A 37 1.72 -39.22 36.05
CA HIS A 37 2.86 -38.86 35.18
C HIS A 37 2.34 -37.98 34.02
N SER A 38 2.99 -36.82 33.83
CA SER A 38 2.82 -35.85 32.73
C SER A 38 1.92 -34.63 32.89
N LEU A 39 1.71 -34.12 34.11
CA LEU A 39 1.29 -32.72 34.32
C LEU A 39 2.49 -31.85 34.76
N LEU A 40 3.60 -31.99 34.03
CA LEU A 40 4.50 -30.88 33.76
C LEU A 40 3.93 -30.15 32.53
N GLU A 41 2.69 -29.66 32.65
CA GLU A 41 2.23 -28.57 31.81
C GLU A 41 3.03 -27.37 32.26
N PHE A 42 4.16 -27.19 31.59
CA PHE A 42 4.88 -25.95 31.50
C PHE A 42 3.84 -24.87 31.19
N SER A 43 3.48 -24.09 32.21
CA SER A 43 2.66 -22.91 32.07
C SER A 43 3.44 -21.95 31.18
N MET A 44 3.28 -22.11 29.86
CA MET A 44 3.60 -21.08 28.90
C MET A 44 2.57 -19.98 29.15
N SER A 45 2.89 -19.04 30.03
CA SER A 45 2.28 -17.73 29.96
C SER A 45 2.73 -17.13 28.62
N MET A 46 2.02 -17.47 27.55
CA MET A 46 2.09 -16.72 26.31
C MET A 46 1.84 -15.27 26.71
N SER A 47 2.83 -14.41 26.52
CA SER A 47 2.62 -12.97 26.66
C SER A 47 1.40 -12.60 25.81
N GLU A 48 0.37 -11.98 26.39
CA GLU A 48 -0.79 -11.51 25.62
C GLU A 48 -0.38 -10.46 24.57
N ASP A 49 0.83 -9.90 24.69
CA ASP A 49 1.37 -8.86 23.83
C ASP A 49 2.71 -9.30 23.21
N PRO A 50 2.71 -9.81 21.96
CA PRO A 50 3.93 -10.24 21.28
C PRO A 50 4.89 -9.07 20.99
N VAL A 51 4.41 -7.82 20.97
CA VAL A 51 5.27 -6.65 20.79
C VAL A 51 6.12 -6.43 22.03
N ARG A 52 5.51 -6.47 23.21
CA ARG A 52 6.23 -6.35 24.49
C ARG A 52 7.21 -7.50 24.68
N GLU A 53 6.78 -8.72 24.36
CA GLU A 53 7.65 -9.90 24.44
C GLU A 53 8.90 -9.73 23.59
N TRP A 54 8.73 -9.35 22.32
CA TRP A 54 9.87 -9.14 21.43
C TRP A 54 10.79 -8.01 21.93
N ILE A 55 10.23 -6.86 22.34
CA ILE A 55 11.01 -5.72 22.84
C ILE A 55 11.86 -6.12 24.07
N LEU A 56 11.30 -6.89 25.00
CA LEU A 56 11.96 -7.30 26.24
C LEU A 56 12.90 -8.51 26.07
N SER A 57 12.84 -9.20 24.93
CA SER A 57 13.70 -10.34 24.61
C SER A 57 14.70 -9.98 23.51
N GLU A 58 14.32 -10.14 22.24
CA GLU A 58 15.15 -9.87 21.07
C GLU A 58 15.55 -8.39 20.95
N GLY A 59 14.68 -7.47 21.37
CA GLY A 59 14.94 -6.03 21.45
C GLY A 59 15.91 -5.63 22.58
N LYS A 60 16.25 -6.57 23.47
CA LYS A 60 17.21 -6.42 24.58
C LYS A 60 16.89 -5.33 25.60
N ALA A 61 15.67 -4.79 25.59
CA ALA A 61 15.22 -3.89 26.63
C ALA A 61 14.99 -4.68 27.93
N THR A 62 15.39 -4.14 29.08
CA THR A 62 15.01 -4.73 30.36
C THR A 62 13.68 -4.15 30.87
N LYS A 63 13.29 -2.97 30.37
CA LYS A 63 12.03 -2.33 30.76
C LYS A 63 11.46 -1.42 29.67
N ILE A 64 10.13 -1.41 29.56
CA ILE A 64 9.39 -0.38 28.83
C ILE A 64 8.98 0.70 29.83
N THR A 65 9.48 1.91 29.63
CA THR A 65 9.28 3.05 30.53
C THR A 65 8.04 3.86 30.18
N LYS A 66 7.68 3.95 28.90
CA LYS A 66 6.51 4.68 28.42
C LYS A 66 6.03 4.11 27.08
N ILE A 67 4.72 4.10 26.88
CA ILE A 67 4.11 3.90 25.57
C ILE A 67 3.29 5.13 25.27
N SER A 68 3.56 5.78 24.14
CA SER A 68 2.86 6.99 23.72
C SER A 68 2.27 6.78 22.33
N PRO A 69 1.00 7.15 22.09
CA PRO A 69 0.49 7.22 20.72
C PRO A 69 1.28 8.29 19.96
N VAL A 70 1.57 8.01 18.70
CA VAL A 70 2.21 8.96 17.79
C VAL A 70 1.33 9.09 16.55
N GLY A 71 1.29 10.30 15.97
CA GLY A 71 0.52 10.51 14.74
C GLY A 71 1.08 9.64 13.62
N GLY A 72 0.23 8.81 13.01
CA GLY A 72 0.62 7.96 11.88
C GLY A 72 -0.60 7.32 11.24
N GLY A 73 -0.91 7.72 10.00
CA GLY A 73 -1.86 7.07 9.09
C GLY A 73 -3.34 7.04 9.49
N CYS A 74 -4.23 6.96 8.49
CA CYS A 74 -5.67 6.83 8.71
C CYS A 74 -6.11 5.41 9.11
N ILE A 75 -5.24 4.39 8.94
CA ILE A 75 -5.62 2.96 8.97
C ILE A 75 -4.97 2.20 10.15
N ASN A 76 -3.73 2.54 10.52
CA ASN A 76 -2.95 1.80 11.52
C ASN A 76 -2.78 2.63 12.80
N LEU A 77 -2.77 1.97 13.96
CA LEU A 77 -2.41 2.63 15.22
C LEU A 77 -0.89 2.65 15.34
N ALA A 78 -0.30 3.85 15.37
CA ALA A 78 1.12 4.05 15.56
C ALA A 78 1.45 4.43 17.01
N SER A 79 2.47 3.80 17.59
CA SER A 79 2.90 3.99 18.97
C SER A 79 4.41 4.01 19.10
N ARG A 80 4.92 4.86 19.99
CA ARG A 80 6.31 4.89 20.43
C ARG A 80 6.45 4.16 21.75
N TYR A 81 7.35 3.20 21.80
CA TYR A 81 7.74 2.45 23.00
C TYR A 81 9.09 2.96 23.47
N ASP A 82 9.13 3.70 24.58
CA ASP A 82 10.36 4.15 25.21
C ASP A 82 10.90 3.10 26.18
N THR A 83 12.16 2.71 26.01
CA THR A 83 12.82 1.68 26.82
C THR A 83 14.15 2.17 27.38
N ASP A 84 14.81 1.34 28.18
CA ASP A 84 16.16 1.58 28.68
C ASP A 84 17.28 1.45 27.61
N VAL A 85 16.97 0.90 26.43
CA VAL A 85 17.93 0.74 25.32
C VAL A 85 17.61 1.64 24.12
N GLY A 86 16.69 2.58 24.27
CA GLY A 86 16.22 3.47 23.21
C GLY A 86 14.72 3.31 22.94
N SER A 87 14.25 3.94 21.87
CA SER A 87 12.83 3.93 21.50
C SER A 87 12.57 3.02 20.31
N PHE A 88 11.43 2.35 20.31
CA PHE A 88 10.91 1.58 19.18
C PHE A 88 9.65 2.24 18.63
N PHE A 89 9.47 2.17 17.32
CA PHE A 89 8.22 2.55 16.67
C PHE A 89 7.44 1.30 16.31
N VAL A 90 6.16 1.27 16.67
CA VAL A 90 5.29 0.11 16.48
C VAL A 90 4.03 0.56 15.76
N LYS A 91 3.67 -0.13 14.68
CA LYS A 91 2.33 -0.04 14.08
C LYS A 91 1.56 -1.30 14.41
N THR A 92 0.26 -1.15 14.68
CA THR A 92 -0.67 -2.26 14.89
C THR A 92 -1.93 -2.04 14.07
N ASN A 93 -2.51 -3.13 13.59
CA ASN A 93 -3.83 -3.15 12.96
C ASN A 93 -4.62 -4.33 13.53
N ARG A 94 -5.84 -4.10 14.02
CA ARG A 94 -6.67 -5.15 14.65
C ARG A 94 -7.48 -5.97 13.65
N SER A 95 -7.59 -5.51 12.40
CA SER A 95 -8.48 -6.08 11.39
C SER A 95 -7.73 -6.72 10.23
N ILE A 96 -6.45 -6.37 10.03
CA ILE A 96 -5.67 -6.82 8.88
C ILE A 96 -4.61 -7.83 9.31
N GLY A 97 -4.51 -8.93 8.56
CA GLY A 97 -3.50 -9.97 8.76
C GLY A 97 -2.07 -9.49 8.46
N PRO A 98 -1.06 -10.34 8.74
CA PRO A 98 0.34 -9.93 8.77
C PRO A 98 0.95 -9.59 7.40
N SER A 99 0.34 -9.98 6.28
CA SER A 99 0.91 -9.81 4.94
C SER A 99 1.20 -8.34 4.57
N MET A 100 0.40 -7.39 5.05
CA MET A 100 0.66 -5.96 4.84
C MET A 100 1.98 -5.53 5.52
N PHE A 101 2.17 -5.93 6.77
CA PHE A 101 3.37 -5.58 7.53
C PHE A 101 4.60 -6.39 7.12
N GLU A 102 4.40 -7.62 6.63
CA GLU A 102 5.45 -8.39 5.97
C GLU A 102 6.00 -7.64 4.76
N ALA A 103 5.12 -7.20 3.87
CA ALA A 103 5.50 -6.44 2.69
C ALA A 103 6.18 -5.10 3.04
N GLU A 104 5.66 -4.36 4.02
CA GLU A 104 6.27 -3.12 4.51
C GLU A 104 7.67 -3.39 5.08
N ALA A 105 7.84 -4.44 5.89
CA ALA A 105 9.12 -4.83 6.47
C ALA A 105 10.13 -5.22 5.39
N LEU A 106 9.72 -6.00 4.37
CA LEU A 106 10.59 -6.39 3.26
C LEU A 106 10.98 -5.17 2.40
N GLY A 107 10.05 -4.25 2.15
CA GLY A 107 10.31 -3.01 1.43
C GLY A 107 11.31 -2.10 2.16
N LEU A 108 11.08 -1.88 3.47
CA LEU A 108 12.01 -1.14 4.33
C LEU A 108 13.37 -1.81 4.41
N GLY A 109 13.42 -3.14 4.53
CA GLY A 109 14.65 -3.92 4.55
C GLY A 109 15.47 -3.73 3.28
N ALA A 110 14.83 -3.88 2.11
CA ALA A 110 15.48 -3.70 0.82
C ALA A 110 16.08 -2.29 0.66
N MET A 111 15.36 -1.24 1.09
CA MET A 111 15.87 0.13 1.04
C MET A 111 17.01 0.35 2.05
N TYR A 112 16.86 -0.17 3.27
CA TYR A 112 17.86 -0.06 4.34
C TYR A 112 19.20 -0.69 3.93
N GLU A 113 19.15 -1.87 3.30
CA GLU A 113 20.33 -2.61 2.82
C GLU A 113 21.13 -1.86 1.75
N THR A 114 20.52 -0.92 1.03
CA THR A 114 21.26 -0.08 0.06
C THR A 114 22.30 0.82 0.74
N GLY A 115 22.11 1.18 2.02
CA GLY A 115 23.00 2.09 2.73
C GLY A 115 23.02 3.53 2.19
N THR A 116 21.94 3.99 1.55
CA THR A 116 21.87 5.28 0.84
C THR A 116 21.02 6.33 1.57
N ILE A 117 19.70 6.27 1.40
CA ILE A 117 18.72 7.14 2.06
C ILE A 117 18.28 6.56 3.41
N CYS A 118 18.01 7.42 4.39
CA CYS A 118 17.59 6.97 5.70
C CYS A 118 16.15 6.44 5.63
N VAL A 119 15.97 5.22 6.11
CA VAL A 119 14.65 4.57 6.30
C VAL A 119 14.64 3.90 7.68
N PRO A 120 13.47 3.76 8.34
CA PRO A 120 13.39 3.02 9.60
C PRO A 120 13.83 1.57 9.40
N LYS A 121 14.81 1.12 10.20
CA LYS A 121 15.18 -0.30 10.19
C LYS A 121 14.00 -1.16 10.67
N PRO A 122 13.49 -2.11 9.85
CA PRO A 122 12.47 -3.04 10.31
C PRO A 122 13.11 -4.09 11.23
N TYR A 123 12.42 -4.43 12.33
CA TYR A 123 12.92 -5.42 13.29
C TYR A 123 12.10 -6.71 13.28
N LYS A 124 10.76 -6.59 13.39
CA LYS A 124 9.86 -7.73 13.48
C LYS A 124 8.47 -7.36 12.99
N PHE A 125 7.79 -8.28 12.35
CA PHE A 125 6.35 -8.21 12.11
C PHE A 125 5.71 -9.55 12.52
N GLY A 126 4.40 -9.56 12.72
CA GLY A 126 3.69 -10.78 13.06
C GLY A 126 2.20 -10.59 13.32
N PRO A 127 1.46 -11.70 13.51
CA PRO A 127 0.06 -11.65 13.89
C PRO A 127 -0.10 -11.22 15.37
N LEU A 128 -1.24 -10.61 15.69
CA LEU A 128 -1.67 -10.37 17.07
C LEU A 128 -2.56 -11.52 17.57
N PRO A 129 -2.44 -11.98 18.83
CA PRO A 129 -3.26 -13.07 19.37
C PRO A 129 -4.76 -12.79 19.34
N THR A 130 -5.14 -11.51 19.45
CA THR A 130 -6.54 -11.06 19.43
C THR A 130 -7.13 -10.91 18.02
N GLY A 131 -6.37 -11.29 16.99
CA GLY A 131 -6.65 -10.94 15.61
C GLY A 131 -5.99 -9.61 15.21
N GLY A 132 -5.56 -9.54 13.94
CA GLY A 132 -4.78 -8.44 13.42
C GLY A 132 -3.28 -8.74 13.34
N SER A 133 -2.47 -7.69 13.24
CA SER A 133 -1.03 -7.79 13.04
C SER A 133 -0.27 -6.56 13.54
N PHE A 134 1.06 -6.67 13.60
CA PHE A 134 1.96 -5.59 14.02
C PHE A 134 3.27 -5.57 13.20
N ILE A 135 3.95 -4.43 13.25
CA ILE A 135 5.36 -4.26 12.86
C ILE A 135 6.09 -3.42 13.91
N ILE A 136 7.33 -3.80 14.22
CA ILE A 136 8.27 -3.12 15.10
C ILE A 136 9.45 -2.66 14.23
N MET A 137 9.82 -1.39 14.35
CA MET A 137 10.91 -0.78 13.60
C MET A 137 11.64 0.27 14.44
N GLU A 138 12.75 0.78 13.91
CA GLU A 138 13.50 1.88 14.48
C GLU A 138 12.62 3.11 14.70
N PHE A 139 12.71 3.70 15.90
CA PHE A 139 12.13 5.00 16.13
C PHE A 139 13.08 6.10 15.65
N ILE A 140 12.72 6.78 14.56
CA ILE A 140 13.45 7.95 14.07
C ILE A 140 12.86 9.22 14.67
N GLN A 141 13.70 9.99 15.37
CA GLN A 141 13.30 11.31 15.83
C GLN A 141 13.38 12.31 14.68
N PHE A 142 12.23 12.87 14.29
CA PHE A 142 12.16 13.90 13.26
C PHE A 142 12.71 15.24 13.74
N GLY A 143 13.36 15.94 12.81
CA GLY A 143 13.93 17.27 12.97
C GLY A 143 13.18 18.35 12.19
N ALA A 144 13.74 19.56 12.16
CA ALA A 144 13.17 20.67 11.41
C ALA A 144 13.35 20.46 9.89
N SER A 145 12.25 20.63 9.14
CA SER A 145 12.12 20.32 7.71
C SER A 145 12.74 21.36 6.75
N ARG A 146 13.89 21.98 7.08
CA ARG A 146 14.48 23.02 6.22
C ARG A 146 15.80 22.56 5.60
N GLY A 147 15.88 22.62 4.27
CA GLY A 147 17.16 22.60 3.53
C GLY A 147 17.63 21.26 2.96
N PHE A 148 16.83 20.19 3.01
CA PHE A 148 17.28 18.84 2.61
C PHE A 148 16.90 18.43 1.18
N GLN A 149 16.29 19.28 0.36
CA GLN A 149 15.80 18.90 -0.99
C GLN A 149 16.90 18.39 -1.93
N SER A 150 18.06 19.05 -1.97
CA SER A 150 19.22 18.60 -2.76
C SER A 150 19.72 17.24 -2.27
N GLU A 151 19.81 17.06 -0.95
CA GLU A 151 20.27 15.82 -0.34
C GLU A 151 19.27 14.67 -0.52
N LEU A 152 17.96 14.96 -0.48
CA LEU A 152 16.89 14.03 -0.82
C LEU A 152 17.04 13.53 -2.26
N GLY A 153 17.22 14.44 -3.22
CA GLY A 153 17.41 14.08 -4.63
C GLY A 153 18.64 13.21 -4.84
N ARG A 154 19.76 13.57 -4.21
CA ARG A 154 21.01 12.79 -4.27
C ARG A 154 20.85 11.39 -3.66
N LYS A 155 20.40 11.29 -2.41
CA LYS A 155 20.26 10.00 -1.70
C LYS A 155 19.21 9.09 -2.34
N LEU A 156 18.11 9.64 -2.88
CA LEU A 156 17.12 8.85 -3.62
C LEU A 156 17.71 8.28 -4.92
N ALA A 157 18.46 9.08 -5.68
CA ALA A 157 19.12 8.59 -6.89
C ALA A 157 20.19 7.53 -6.59
N GLU A 158 20.90 7.66 -5.47
CA GLU A 158 21.83 6.63 -4.99
C GLU A 158 21.11 5.34 -4.63
N MET A 159 19.94 5.41 -3.97
CA MET A 159 19.10 4.24 -3.70
C MET A 159 18.72 3.52 -4.99
N HIS A 160 18.23 4.25 -6.00
CA HIS A 160 17.86 3.67 -7.30
C HIS A 160 19.08 3.06 -8.02
N LYS A 161 20.25 3.68 -7.89
CA LYS A 161 21.48 3.17 -8.50
C LYS A 161 21.98 1.90 -7.81
N ALA A 162 21.89 1.82 -6.49
CA ALA A 162 22.36 0.69 -5.69
C ALA A 162 21.39 -0.50 -5.67
N GLY A 163 20.09 -0.24 -5.58
CA GLY A 163 19.05 -1.26 -5.51
C GLY A 163 18.76 -1.85 -6.89
N LYS A 164 19.48 -2.90 -7.27
CA LYS A 164 19.30 -3.62 -8.55
C LYS A 164 18.68 -5.00 -8.32
N SER A 165 17.97 -5.52 -9.32
CA SER A 165 17.41 -6.87 -9.30
C SER A 165 17.83 -7.67 -10.53
N SER A 166 18.24 -8.92 -10.32
CA SER A 166 18.48 -9.90 -11.39
C SER A 166 17.21 -10.67 -11.78
N LYS A 167 16.11 -10.53 -11.04
CA LYS A 167 14.82 -11.21 -11.30
C LYS A 167 13.93 -10.45 -12.29
N GLY A 168 14.29 -9.23 -12.65
CA GLY A 168 13.50 -8.33 -13.49
C GLY A 168 12.72 -7.30 -12.68
N TYR A 169 11.53 -6.94 -13.17
CA TYR A 169 10.60 -5.98 -12.56
C TYR A 169 9.59 -6.70 -11.67
N GLY A 170 9.29 -6.14 -10.50
CA GLY A 170 8.44 -6.78 -9.49
C GLY A 170 9.06 -6.74 -8.11
N PHE A 171 8.59 -7.60 -7.22
CA PHE A 171 9.08 -7.71 -5.85
C PHE A 171 8.80 -9.12 -5.32
N ASP A 172 9.46 -9.51 -4.23
CA ASP A 172 9.33 -10.88 -3.71
C ASP A 172 7.95 -11.19 -3.15
N VAL A 173 7.20 -10.16 -2.76
CA VAL A 173 5.81 -10.27 -2.30
C VAL A 173 4.94 -9.18 -2.94
N ASP A 174 3.67 -9.51 -3.16
CA ASP A 174 2.64 -8.51 -3.39
C ASP A 174 2.50 -7.62 -2.14
N ASN A 175 2.20 -6.35 -2.37
CA ASN A 175 2.04 -5.38 -1.30
C ASN A 175 0.83 -4.48 -1.57
N THR A 176 0.82 -3.28 -1.01
CA THR A 176 -0.31 -2.35 -1.14
C THR A 176 0.15 -0.93 -1.41
N ILE A 177 -0.60 -0.21 -2.23
CA ILE A 177 -0.46 1.24 -2.44
C ILE A 177 -1.65 1.95 -1.79
N GLY A 178 -1.48 2.42 -0.56
CA GLY A 178 -2.61 2.69 0.34
C GLY A 178 -3.29 1.37 0.74
N SER A 179 -4.60 1.24 0.53
CA SER A 179 -5.32 -0.02 0.75
C SER A 179 -5.53 -0.86 -0.52
N THR A 180 -5.07 -0.39 -1.68
CA THR A 180 -5.22 -1.10 -2.95
C THR A 180 -4.10 -2.15 -3.08
N PRO A 181 -4.41 -3.42 -3.43
CA PRO A 181 -3.37 -4.40 -3.73
C PRO A 181 -2.46 -3.93 -4.86
N GLN A 182 -1.16 -4.12 -4.70
CA GLN A 182 -0.15 -3.87 -5.71
C GLN A 182 0.52 -5.19 -6.07
N ILE A 183 0.26 -5.64 -7.29
CA ILE A 183 0.73 -6.93 -7.81
C ILE A 183 2.20 -6.80 -8.24
N ASN A 184 3.05 -7.68 -7.75
CA ASN A 184 4.50 -7.61 -7.89
C ASN A 184 5.10 -8.88 -8.51
N THR A 185 4.27 -9.73 -9.12
CA THR A 185 4.72 -10.85 -9.95
C THR A 185 5.85 -10.43 -10.88
N TRP A 186 6.95 -11.18 -10.83
CA TRP A 186 8.14 -10.89 -11.60
C TRP A 186 7.88 -10.90 -13.11
N SER A 187 8.40 -9.88 -13.80
CA SER A 187 8.36 -9.74 -15.26
C SER A 187 9.75 -9.37 -15.78
N SER A 188 10.09 -9.82 -16.98
CA SER A 188 11.31 -9.42 -17.69
C SER A 188 11.12 -8.18 -18.58
N ASP A 189 9.88 -7.75 -18.80
CA ASP A 189 9.53 -6.60 -19.65
C ASP A 189 8.80 -5.53 -18.84
N TRP A 190 9.34 -4.30 -18.85
CA TRP A 190 8.80 -3.18 -18.09
C TRP A 190 7.44 -2.71 -18.64
N VAL A 191 7.30 -2.64 -19.96
CA VAL A 191 6.07 -2.18 -20.60
C VAL A 191 4.92 -3.13 -20.28
N GLN A 192 5.19 -4.44 -20.31
CA GLN A 192 4.25 -5.46 -19.90
C GLN A 192 3.93 -5.34 -18.40
N PHE A 193 4.94 -5.28 -17.54
CA PHE A 193 4.77 -5.17 -16.09
C PHE A 193 3.91 -3.96 -15.72
N TYR A 194 4.28 -2.78 -16.23
CA TYR A 194 3.58 -1.54 -15.95
C TYR A 194 2.17 -1.52 -16.58
N GLY A 195 2.01 -2.13 -17.75
CA GLY A 195 0.73 -2.21 -18.45
C GLY A 195 -0.27 -3.11 -17.75
N GLU A 196 0.17 -4.27 -17.30
CA GLU A 196 -0.70 -5.28 -16.67
C GLU A 196 -0.87 -5.03 -15.17
N HIS A 197 0.24 -4.90 -14.44
CA HIS A 197 0.26 -4.90 -12.96
C HIS A 197 0.20 -3.50 -12.33
N ARG A 198 0.25 -2.44 -13.14
CA ARG A 198 0.00 -1.06 -12.68
C ARG A 198 -1.26 -0.50 -13.32
N LEU A 199 -1.18 0.02 -14.55
CA LEU A 199 -2.31 0.71 -15.18
C LEU A 199 -3.51 -0.22 -15.41
N GLY A 200 -3.28 -1.41 -15.99
CA GLY A 200 -4.33 -2.37 -16.31
C GLY A 200 -5.09 -2.87 -15.08
N TYR A 201 -4.37 -3.17 -14.00
CA TYR A 201 -4.98 -3.57 -12.73
C TYR A 201 -5.86 -2.46 -12.14
N GLN A 202 -5.36 -1.22 -12.07
CA GLN A 202 -6.14 -0.09 -11.56
C GLN A 202 -7.40 0.20 -12.40
N LEU A 203 -7.29 0.08 -13.73
CA LEU A 203 -8.43 0.22 -14.65
C LEU A 203 -9.46 -0.90 -14.44
N LYS A 204 -9.01 -2.14 -14.21
CA LYS A 204 -9.89 -3.26 -13.90
C LYS A 204 -10.65 -3.01 -12.59
N LEU A 205 -9.97 -2.56 -11.54
CA LEU A 205 -10.62 -2.21 -10.27
C LEU A 205 -11.69 -1.14 -10.45
N LEU A 206 -11.42 -0.09 -11.24
CA LEU A 206 -12.42 0.94 -11.52
C LEU A 206 -13.64 0.38 -12.24
N LEU A 207 -13.43 -0.54 -13.18
CA LEU A 207 -14.53 -1.21 -13.87
C LEU A 207 -15.35 -2.08 -12.91
N ASP A 208 -14.70 -2.82 -12.02
CA ASP A 208 -15.36 -3.68 -11.04
C ASP A 208 -16.12 -2.84 -9.99
N GLN A 209 -15.61 -1.67 -9.61
CA GLN A 209 -16.25 -0.75 -8.64
C GLN A 209 -17.39 0.09 -9.24
N PHE A 210 -17.24 0.57 -10.48
CA PHE A 210 -18.13 1.59 -11.07
C PHE A 210 -18.81 1.18 -12.37
N GLY A 211 -18.47 0.02 -12.94
CA GLY A 211 -18.86 -0.39 -14.28
C GLY A 211 -19.74 -1.64 -14.29
N ASP A 212 -20.88 -1.63 -13.59
CA ASP A 212 -21.83 -2.75 -13.59
C ASP A 212 -22.20 -3.15 -15.04
N ARG A 213 -21.66 -4.30 -15.47
CA ARG A 213 -21.88 -4.87 -16.81
C ARG A 213 -23.33 -5.36 -16.99
N THR A 214 -24.01 -5.68 -15.89
CA THR A 214 -25.37 -6.24 -15.92
C THR A 214 -26.41 -5.23 -16.37
N ILE A 215 -26.13 -3.92 -16.26
CA ILE A 215 -27.00 -2.87 -16.81
C ILE A 215 -27.14 -3.03 -18.33
N TYR A 216 -26.07 -3.40 -19.04
CA TYR A 216 -26.11 -3.58 -20.50
C TYR A 216 -26.75 -4.89 -20.95
N GLU A 217 -26.47 -5.99 -20.26
CA GLU A 217 -27.11 -7.29 -20.55
C GLU A 217 -28.61 -7.23 -20.27
N LYS A 218 -29.00 -6.53 -19.20
CA LYS A 218 -30.41 -6.30 -18.89
C LYS A 218 -31.05 -5.32 -19.87
N ASP A 219 -30.39 -4.27 -20.34
CA ASP A 219 -31.00 -3.30 -21.28
C ASP A 219 -31.34 -3.86 -22.66
N TYR A 220 -30.58 -4.86 -23.14
CA TYR A 220 -31.00 -5.63 -24.31
C TYR A 220 -32.36 -6.34 -24.07
N GLN A 221 -32.64 -6.76 -22.83
CA GLN A 221 -33.88 -7.42 -22.44
C GLN A 221 -34.96 -6.45 -21.90
N ARG A 222 -34.59 -5.29 -21.33
CA ARG A 222 -35.46 -4.35 -20.59
C ARG A 222 -36.04 -3.24 -21.45
N ARG A 223 -35.59 -3.08 -22.71
CA ARG A 223 -36.27 -2.28 -23.75
C ARG A 223 -37.71 -2.74 -24.04
N ALA A 224 -38.21 -3.74 -23.31
CA ALA A 224 -39.57 -4.21 -23.31
C ALA A 224 -40.52 -3.51 -22.30
N PHE A 225 -40.10 -2.88 -21.19
CA PHE A 225 -41.08 -2.36 -20.19
C PHE A 225 -40.62 -1.14 -19.36
N CYS A 226 -41.57 -0.22 -19.15
CA CYS A 226 -41.53 1.16 -18.64
C CYS A 226 -41.04 1.46 -17.20
N ASP A 227 -40.62 2.72 -17.06
CA ASP A 227 -40.85 3.76 -16.05
C ASP A 227 -40.51 3.51 -14.56
N SER A 228 -39.24 3.73 -14.23
CA SER A 228 -38.78 4.29 -12.94
C SER A 228 -37.45 5.04 -13.14
N ASP A 229 -37.48 6.05 -14.00
CA ASP A 229 -36.33 6.29 -14.90
C ASP A 229 -35.20 7.15 -14.34
N TYR A 230 -35.36 7.90 -13.24
CA TYR A 230 -34.34 8.91 -12.90
C TYR A 230 -33.11 8.35 -12.16
N ALA A 231 -33.33 7.47 -11.16
CA ALA A 231 -32.22 6.84 -10.44
C ALA A 231 -31.53 5.77 -11.31
N ASP A 232 -32.31 5.02 -12.10
CA ASP A 232 -31.82 4.03 -13.07
C ASP A 232 -31.02 4.70 -14.20
N ASP A 233 -31.47 5.85 -14.73
CA ASP A 233 -30.73 6.62 -15.74
C ASP A 233 -29.42 7.22 -15.18
N LEU A 234 -29.42 7.71 -13.94
CA LEU A 234 -28.20 8.25 -13.32
C LEU A 234 -27.16 7.16 -13.08
N ASP A 235 -27.59 5.97 -12.66
CA ASP A 235 -26.72 4.81 -12.45
C ASP A 235 -26.22 4.22 -13.78
N ARG A 236 -27.09 4.15 -14.80
CA ARG A 236 -26.74 3.78 -16.18
C ARG A 236 -25.70 4.74 -16.78
N ARG A 237 -25.88 6.06 -16.61
CA ARG A 237 -24.92 7.08 -17.09
C ARG A 237 -23.57 6.95 -16.39
N ARG A 238 -23.56 6.66 -15.08
CA ARG A 238 -22.32 6.41 -14.32
C ARG A 238 -21.59 5.17 -14.83
N SER A 239 -22.31 4.08 -15.06
CA SER A 239 -21.75 2.84 -15.60
C SER A 239 -21.22 2.98 -17.02
N LEU A 240 -21.87 3.77 -17.89
CA LEU A 240 -21.37 4.08 -19.25
C LEU A 240 -20.11 4.93 -19.23
N THR A 241 -20.09 5.89 -18.31
CA THR A 241 -18.94 6.76 -18.11
C THR A 241 -17.71 5.97 -17.65
N ALA A 242 -17.89 5.03 -16.71
CA ALA A 242 -16.82 4.15 -16.22
C ALA A 242 -16.35 3.14 -17.29
N TYR A 243 -17.28 2.59 -18.07
CA TYR A 243 -16.95 1.67 -19.15
C TYR A 243 -16.14 2.33 -20.27
N ILE A 244 -16.59 3.49 -20.78
CA ILE A 244 -15.85 4.25 -21.80
C ILE A 244 -14.48 4.65 -21.28
N PHE A 245 -14.39 5.10 -20.02
CA PHE A 245 -13.11 5.43 -19.38
C PHE A 245 -12.15 4.24 -19.40
N THR A 246 -12.63 3.07 -18.99
CA THR A 246 -11.81 1.85 -18.92
C THR A 246 -11.35 1.42 -20.32
N LEU A 247 -12.22 1.47 -21.33
CA LEU A 247 -11.86 1.14 -22.71
C LEU A 247 -10.77 2.06 -23.26
N ARG A 248 -10.85 3.37 -22.98
CA ARG A 248 -9.81 4.34 -23.39
C ARG A 248 -8.49 4.06 -22.69
N GLY A 249 -8.52 3.79 -21.39
CA GLY A 249 -7.34 3.37 -20.62
C GLY A 249 -6.71 2.08 -21.17
N GLN A 250 -7.51 1.07 -21.48
CA GLN A 250 -7.02 -0.18 -22.08
C GLN A 250 -6.42 0.04 -23.48
N ARG A 251 -6.98 0.95 -24.27
CA ARG A 251 -6.39 1.34 -25.56
C ARG A 251 -5.01 1.99 -25.35
N LEU A 252 -4.87 2.87 -24.37
CA LEU A 252 -3.58 3.47 -24.00
C LEU A 252 -2.57 2.38 -23.60
N VAL A 253 -2.94 1.47 -22.71
CA VAL A 253 -2.07 0.36 -22.26
C VAL A 253 -1.57 -0.47 -23.45
N LYS A 254 -2.40 -0.70 -24.47
CA LYS A 254 -2.00 -1.43 -25.69
C LYS A 254 -1.03 -0.64 -26.59
N SER A 255 -1.05 0.68 -26.55
CA SER A 255 -0.22 1.53 -27.42
C SER A 255 1.01 2.14 -26.74
N MET A 256 1.09 2.12 -25.40
CA MET A 256 2.10 2.86 -24.63
C MET A 256 3.54 2.39 -24.83
N GLY A 257 3.77 1.18 -25.37
CA GLY A 257 5.12 0.69 -25.67
C GLY A 257 5.94 1.62 -26.57
N ARG A 258 5.25 2.41 -27.42
CA ARG A 258 5.90 3.44 -28.27
C ARG A 258 6.63 4.52 -27.46
N LEU A 259 6.20 4.80 -26.22
CA LEU A 259 6.84 5.77 -25.33
C LEU A 259 8.20 5.29 -24.80
N PHE A 260 8.54 4.02 -25.03
CA PHE A 260 9.73 3.34 -24.52
C PHE A 260 10.63 2.77 -25.62
N ALA A 261 10.31 2.97 -26.90
CA ALA A 261 10.90 2.23 -28.03
C ALA A 261 12.43 2.33 -28.19
N ASN A 262 13.08 3.32 -27.57
CA ASN A 262 14.52 3.56 -27.68
C ASN A 262 15.19 3.74 -26.30
N VAL A 263 14.63 3.11 -25.28
CA VAL A 263 15.12 3.26 -23.90
C VAL A 263 15.34 1.88 -23.29
N GLU A 264 16.58 1.61 -22.91
CA GLU A 264 16.88 0.47 -22.05
C GLU A 264 16.54 0.84 -20.61
N ILE A 265 15.63 0.07 -20.03
CA ILE A 265 15.14 0.28 -18.68
C ILE A 265 15.83 -0.75 -17.81
N GLU A 266 16.54 -0.29 -16.79
CA GLU A 266 17.08 -1.17 -15.77
C GLU A 266 16.15 -1.19 -14.55
N PRO A 267 15.85 -2.36 -13.98
CA PRO A 267 15.10 -2.44 -12.74
C PRO A 267 15.90 -1.79 -11.61
N CYS A 268 15.30 -0.78 -10.98
CA CYS A 268 15.81 -0.16 -9.76
C CYS A 268 14.79 -0.26 -8.63
N LEU A 269 15.27 -0.33 -7.40
CA LEU A 269 14.43 -0.35 -6.22
C LEU A 269 13.73 1.01 -6.08
N LEU A 270 12.40 1.00 -6.13
CA LEU A 270 11.54 2.16 -5.94
C LEU A 270 10.96 2.14 -4.53
N HIS A 271 10.74 3.33 -3.96
CA HIS A 271 9.91 3.53 -2.79
C HIS A 271 8.43 3.32 -3.13
N GLY A 272 7.98 3.82 -4.29
CA GLY A 272 6.68 3.49 -4.88
C GLY A 272 5.47 4.29 -4.38
N ASP A 273 5.60 5.01 -3.26
CA ASP A 273 4.58 5.98 -2.76
C ASP A 273 5.22 7.26 -2.19
N LEU A 274 6.11 7.90 -2.94
CA LEU A 274 6.90 9.01 -2.40
C LEU A 274 6.20 10.38 -2.57
N TRP A 275 5.51 10.80 -1.51
CA TRP A 275 4.84 12.11 -1.40
C TRP A 275 5.16 12.81 -0.08
N SER A 276 4.67 14.04 0.13
CA SER A 276 5.09 14.87 1.28
C SER A 276 4.78 14.25 2.64
N GLY A 277 3.78 13.37 2.73
CA GLY A 277 3.46 12.64 3.96
C GLY A 277 4.48 11.54 4.32
N ASN A 278 5.20 11.03 3.32
CA ASN A 278 6.18 9.96 3.44
C ASN A 278 7.63 10.47 3.41
N ILE A 279 7.82 11.79 3.40
CA ILE A 279 9.13 12.44 3.40
C ILE A 279 9.28 13.25 4.69
N SER A 280 10.38 13.03 5.40
CA SER A 280 10.74 13.78 6.59
C SER A 280 12.24 14.03 6.65
N SER A 281 12.71 14.62 7.75
CA SER A 281 14.13 14.72 8.07
C SER A 281 14.38 14.25 9.49
N ASN A 282 15.51 13.60 9.74
CA ASN A 282 15.91 13.22 11.09
C ASN A 282 16.42 14.45 11.88
N LYS A 283 16.73 14.27 13.17
CA LYS A 283 17.29 15.33 14.02
C LYS A 283 18.60 15.95 13.51
N ASN A 284 19.32 15.27 12.62
CA ASN A 284 20.55 15.77 12.00
C ASN A 284 20.29 16.52 10.67
N GLY A 285 19.03 16.62 10.24
CA GLY A 285 18.64 17.25 8.99
C GLY A 285 18.78 16.37 7.75
N GLU A 286 19.06 15.08 7.90
CA GLU A 286 19.14 14.16 6.76
C GLU A 286 17.74 13.70 6.33
N PRO A 287 17.50 13.51 5.01
CA PRO A 287 16.21 13.05 4.50
C PRO A 287 15.90 11.63 4.98
N VAL A 288 14.65 11.43 5.37
CA VAL A 288 14.08 10.14 5.78
C VAL A 288 12.85 9.88 4.91
N ILE A 289 12.74 8.65 4.37
CA ILE A 289 11.54 8.21 3.66
C ILE A 289 10.86 7.05 4.43
N LEU A 290 9.53 7.02 4.38
CA LEU A 290 8.67 6.22 5.25
C LEU A 290 7.53 5.59 4.44
N ASP A 291 6.97 4.50 4.96
CA ASP A 291 5.74 3.88 4.47
C ASP A 291 5.80 3.52 2.97
N PRO A 292 6.76 2.66 2.57
CA PRO A 292 6.96 2.32 1.17
C PRO A 292 5.90 1.38 0.59
N ALA A 293 5.75 1.45 -0.72
CA ALA A 293 5.09 0.45 -1.57
C ALA A 293 6.11 -0.14 -2.56
N CYS A 294 7.22 -0.68 -2.03
CA CYS A 294 8.41 -1.03 -2.80
C CYS A 294 8.16 -2.01 -3.95
N TYR A 295 8.90 -1.82 -5.03
CA TYR A 295 9.11 -2.81 -6.09
C TYR A 295 10.33 -2.39 -6.94
N TYR A 296 10.86 -3.31 -7.73
CA TYR A 296 11.85 -3.02 -8.76
C TYR A 296 11.15 -2.57 -10.04
N GLY A 297 11.45 -1.37 -10.50
CA GLY A 297 10.80 -0.74 -11.64
C GLY A 297 11.66 0.28 -12.37
N HIS A 298 11.07 1.00 -13.31
CA HIS A 298 11.74 2.13 -13.96
C HIS A 298 11.87 3.32 -12.99
N SER A 299 13.07 3.87 -12.83
CA SER A 299 13.37 4.96 -11.89
C SER A 299 12.46 6.19 -12.02
N GLU A 300 11.99 6.48 -13.22
CA GLU A 300 11.08 7.60 -13.49
C GLU A 300 9.70 7.43 -12.85
N ALA A 301 9.29 6.20 -12.54
CA ALA A 301 8.01 5.92 -11.89
C ALA A 301 7.93 6.46 -10.46
N GLU A 302 9.06 6.66 -9.79
CA GLU A 302 9.11 7.28 -8.45
C GLU A 302 8.49 8.68 -8.43
N PHE A 303 8.53 9.39 -9.56
CA PHE A 303 7.99 10.75 -9.66
C PHE A 303 6.48 10.79 -9.90
N GLY A 304 5.80 9.64 -9.92
CA GLY A 304 4.34 9.55 -10.13
C GLY A 304 3.50 10.30 -9.09
N MET A 305 4.04 10.53 -7.89
CA MET A 305 3.42 11.32 -6.81
C MET A 305 3.97 12.76 -6.70
N SER A 306 4.78 13.21 -7.66
CA SER A 306 5.45 14.52 -7.59
C SER A 306 4.51 15.71 -7.39
N TRP A 307 3.27 15.63 -7.89
CA TRP A 307 2.21 16.64 -7.75
C TRP A 307 1.79 16.93 -6.30
N CYS A 308 2.06 16.02 -5.36
CA CYS A 308 1.85 16.22 -3.92
C CYS A 308 3.10 15.94 -3.07
N ALA A 309 4.28 15.81 -3.70
CA ALA A 309 5.55 15.61 -3.00
C ALA A 309 6.25 16.93 -2.65
N GLY A 310 6.04 17.99 -3.44
CA GLY A 310 6.71 19.28 -3.26
C GLY A 310 8.19 19.27 -3.64
N PHE A 311 8.58 18.43 -4.61
CA PHE A 311 9.95 18.39 -5.13
C PHE A 311 10.32 19.72 -5.82
N GLY A 312 11.36 20.38 -5.31
CA GLY A 312 11.88 21.62 -5.89
C GLY A 312 12.96 21.39 -6.96
N GLY A 313 13.38 22.45 -7.66
CA GLY A 313 14.44 22.37 -8.67
C GLY A 313 15.73 21.72 -8.15
N SER A 314 16.17 22.11 -6.94
CA SER A 314 17.38 21.53 -6.32
C SER A 314 17.32 20.02 -6.07
N PHE A 315 16.13 19.44 -5.89
CA PHE A 315 15.94 17.99 -5.79
C PHE A 315 16.25 17.34 -7.15
N TYR A 316 15.59 17.80 -8.22
CA TYR A 316 15.79 17.27 -9.56
C TYR A 316 17.22 17.47 -10.06
N ASP A 317 17.80 18.64 -9.83
CA ASP A 317 19.19 18.95 -10.20
C ASP A 317 20.18 17.97 -9.53
N SER A 318 19.92 17.58 -8.28
CA SER A 318 20.78 16.67 -7.53
C SER A 318 20.54 15.21 -7.91
N TYR A 319 19.28 14.84 -8.15
CA TYR A 319 18.91 13.51 -8.62
C TYR A 319 19.54 13.22 -9.98
N PHE A 320 19.37 14.13 -10.96
CA PHE A 320 19.85 13.91 -12.33
C PHE A 320 21.37 14.02 -12.50
N LYS A 321 22.10 14.55 -11.50
CA LYS A 321 23.56 14.43 -11.43
C LYS A 321 24.02 12.99 -11.20
N VAL A 322 23.24 12.19 -10.47
CA VAL A 322 23.56 10.79 -10.13
C VAL A 322 22.94 9.81 -11.13
N MET A 323 21.69 10.07 -11.53
CA MET A 323 20.90 9.28 -12.47
C MET A 323 20.48 10.16 -13.67
N PRO A 324 21.28 10.26 -14.74
CA PRO A 324 20.98 11.14 -15.87
C PRO A 324 19.64 10.86 -16.55
N LYS A 325 18.96 11.90 -17.01
CA LYS A 325 17.69 11.78 -17.75
C LYS A 325 17.88 10.93 -19.01
N GLN A 326 16.99 9.96 -19.21
CA GLN A 326 16.90 9.22 -20.46
C GLN A 326 16.04 9.99 -21.49
N PRO A 327 16.25 9.79 -22.80
CA PRO A 327 15.38 10.34 -23.83
C PRO A 327 13.91 9.95 -23.58
N GLY A 328 12.98 10.89 -23.76
CA GLY A 328 11.56 10.66 -23.52
C GLY A 328 11.09 10.85 -22.06
N PHE A 329 11.97 11.31 -21.16
CA PHE A 329 11.64 11.50 -19.73
C PHE A 329 10.41 12.41 -19.53
N GLU A 330 10.37 13.57 -20.19
CA GLU A 330 9.27 14.53 -20.02
C GLU A 330 7.96 13.97 -20.59
N GLU A 331 8.05 13.22 -21.69
CA GLU A 331 6.94 12.57 -22.36
C GLU A 331 6.33 11.43 -21.55
N ARG A 332 7.10 10.77 -20.66
CA ARG A 332 6.62 9.66 -19.83
C ARG A 332 6.11 10.07 -18.45
N ARG A 333 6.43 11.28 -17.99
CA ARG A 333 6.10 11.74 -16.64
C ARG A 333 4.62 11.58 -16.30
N ASP A 334 3.73 12.03 -17.18
CA ASP A 334 2.30 12.03 -16.92
C ASP A 334 1.72 10.59 -16.96
N LEU A 335 2.36 9.66 -17.67
CA LEU A 335 2.03 8.23 -17.65
C LEU A 335 2.30 7.61 -16.27
N TYR A 336 3.34 8.06 -15.58
CA TYR A 336 3.64 7.66 -14.21
C TYR A 336 2.69 8.30 -13.20
N MET A 337 2.32 9.56 -13.41
CA MET A 337 1.28 10.21 -12.61
C MET A 337 -0.09 9.53 -12.77
N LEU A 338 -0.41 9.04 -13.97
CA LEU A 338 -1.68 8.37 -14.25
C LEU A 338 -1.94 7.18 -13.31
N TYR A 339 -0.92 6.37 -13.00
CA TYR A 339 -1.07 5.25 -12.07
C TYR A 339 -1.61 5.71 -10.71
N HIS A 340 -1.04 6.77 -10.16
CA HIS A 340 -1.48 7.30 -8.86
C HIS A 340 -2.82 8.00 -8.94
N TYR A 341 -3.16 8.69 -10.04
CA TYR A 341 -4.50 9.23 -10.22
C TYR A 341 -5.57 8.15 -10.33
N LEU A 342 -5.27 7.04 -11.01
CA LEU A 342 -6.18 5.89 -11.04
C LEU A 342 -6.34 5.27 -9.64
N ASN A 343 -5.24 5.14 -8.88
CA ASN A 343 -5.30 4.65 -7.50
C ASN A 343 -6.13 5.59 -6.60
N HIS A 344 -5.92 6.91 -6.69
CA HIS A 344 -6.69 7.89 -5.95
C HIS A 344 -8.16 7.90 -6.36
N TYR A 345 -8.46 7.64 -7.63
CA TYR A 345 -9.84 7.45 -8.08
C TYR A 345 -10.47 6.22 -7.41
N ASN A 346 -9.77 5.08 -7.40
CA ASN A 346 -10.23 3.86 -6.72
C ASN A 346 -10.44 4.06 -5.20
N LEU A 347 -9.60 4.85 -4.53
CA LEU A 347 -9.65 5.01 -3.07
C LEU A 347 -10.56 6.15 -2.59
N PHE A 348 -10.61 7.26 -3.32
CA PHE A 348 -11.23 8.50 -2.87
C PHE A 348 -12.36 8.99 -3.79
N GLY A 349 -12.65 8.24 -4.85
CA GLY A 349 -13.79 8.47 -5.74
C GLY A 349 -13.53 9.46 -6.88
N SER A 350 -14.62 9.84 -7.55
CA SER A 350 -14.61 10.44 -8.89
C SER A 350 -13.99 11.83 -9.00
N GLY A 351 -13.58 12.46 -7.89
CA GLY A 351 -12.84 13.73 -7.90
C GLY A 351 -11.52 13.67 -8.68
N TYR A 352 -10.92 12.48 -8.81
CA TYR A 352 -9.66 12.27 -9.54
C TYR A 352 -9.87 11.81 -10.99
N ARG A 353 -11.11 11.54 -11.40
CA ARG A 353 -11.43 10.99 -12.73
C ARG A 353 -11.04 11.94 -13.86
N SER A 354 -11.29 13.24 -13.71
CA SER A 354 -11.00 14.23 -14.75
C SER A 354 -9.51 14.31 -15.06
N SER A 355 -8.66 14.33 -14.03
CA SER A 355 -7.20 14.32 -14.18
C SER A 355 -6.72 13.05 -14.90
N ALA A 356 -7.19 11.88 -14.47
CA ALA A 356 -6.84 10.61 -15.11
C ALA A 356 -7.30 10.57 -16.58
N MET A 357 -8.53 11.01 -16.87
CA MET A 357 -9.06 11.02 -18.23
C MET A 357 -8.28 11.99 -19.14
N SER A 358 -7.94 13.18 -18.65
CA SER A 358 -7.17 14.16 -19.44
C SER A 358 -5.86 13.56 -19.91
N ILE A 359 -5.11 12.91 -19.00
CA ILE A 359 -3.84 12.26 -19.35
C ILE A 359 -4.05 11.14 -20.37
N ILE A 360 -5.08 10.30 -20.18
CA ILE A 360 -5.41 9.23 -21.13
C ILE A 360 -5.69 9.81 -22.52
N ASP A 361 -6.47 10.89 -22.59
CA ASP A 361 -6.84 11.53 -23.86
C ASP A 361 -5.66 12.20 -24.55
N ASP A 362 -4.76 12.82 -23.79
CA ASP A 362 -3.52 13.42 -24.30
C ASP A 362 -2.62 12.35 -24.94
N TYR A 363 -2.39 11.23 -24.25
CA TYR A 363 -1.59 10.14 -24.81
C TYR A 363 -2.26 9.45 -25.98
N LEU A 364 -3.58 9.23 -25.95
CA LEU A 364 -4.28 8.63 -27.09
C LEU A 364 -4.18 9.51 -28.34
N ARG A 365 -4.20 10.85 -28.18
CA ARG A 365 -3.96 11.78 -29.28
C ARG A 365 -2.52 11.69 -29.77
N LEU A 366 -1.55 11.78 -28.85
CA LEU A 366 -0.12 11.71 -29.15
C LEU A 366 0.26 10.43 -29.90
N LEU A 367 -0.27 9.27 -29.49
CA LEU A 367 0.06 7.97 -30.06
C LEU A 367 -0.75 7.61 -31.32
N SER A 368 -1.75 8.43 -31.66
CA SER A 368 -2.55 8.30 -32.89
C SER A 368 -2.04 9.17 -34.04
N ALA A 369 -1.23 10.19 -33.73
CA ALA A 369 -0.43 10.92 -34.69
C ALA A 369 0.76 10.05 -35.16
#